data_AF-A0A5C9EIA4-F1
#
_entry.id   AF-A0A5C9EIA4-F1
#
_cell.length_a   1.000
_cell.length_b   1.000
_cell.length_c   1.000
_cell.angle_alpha   90.00
_cell.angle_beta   90.00
_cell.angle_gamma   90.00
#
_symmetry.space_group_name_H-M   'P 1'
#
loop_
_entity.id
_entity.type
_entity.pdbx_description
1 polymer ?
#
loop_
_entity_poly.entity_id
_entity_poly.type
_entity_poly.pdbx_seq_one_letter_code
_entity_poly.pdbx_strand_id
1 'polypeptide(L)'
;MSKINSENLVLKWNESEGKFDPITSDREMNEGIFLEFLPEHNHWKYFYIRGASLIARRTALRAANSIAKAGYLHPKTQIRYGSNLELKEENSPYEDMPEQIKRAQRTWYDPNYKQKKTKKEE
;
A
#
# COMPACT_ATOMS: atom_id res chain seq x y z
N MET A 1 16.41 12.18 -2.70
CA MET A 1 16.82 10.77 -2.89
C MET A 1 17.29 10.28 -1.53
N SER A 2 16.41 9.59 -0.80
CA SER A 2 16.76 8.93 0.46
C SER A 2 17.66 7.75 0.14
N LYS A 3 18.92 7.82 0.58
CA LYS A 3 19.82 6.66 0.56
C LYS A 3 19.15 5.57 1.41
N ILE A 4 19.01 4.37 0.87
CA ILE A 4 18.67 3.21 1.69
C ILE A 4 19.81 3.07 2.69
N ASN A 5 19.55 3.40 3.97
CA ASN A 5 20.50 3.05 5.02
C ASN A 5 20.62 1.53 4.99
N SER A 6 21.85 1.03 4.95
CA SER A 6 22.20 -0.39 4.79
C SER A 6 21.58 -1.34 5.83
N GLU A 7 20.88 -0.80 6.82
CA GLU A 7 20.23 -1.51 7.92
C GLU A 7 18.70 -1.58 7.78
N ASN A 8 18.09 -0.79 6.88
CA ASN A 8 16.65 -0.75 6.70
C ASN A 8 16.21 -1.80 5.66
N LEU A 9 15.34 -2.71 6.07
CA LEU A 9 14.73 -3.68 5.17
C LEU A 9 13.67 -2.99 4.30
N VAL A 10 13.88 -2.96 2.99
CA VAL A 10 12.91 -2.43 2.03
C VAL A 10 12.35 -3.58 1.20
N LEU A 11 11.03 -3.62 1.09
CA LEU A 11 10.30 -4.60 0.31
C LEU A 11 9.56 -3.92 -0.84
N LYS A 12 9.49 -4.58 -1.99
CA LYS A 12 8.73 -4.17 -3.18
C LYS A 12 7.56 -5.11 -3.41
N TRP A 13 6.43 -4.53 -3.80
CA TRP A 13 5.23 -5.29 -4.17
C TRP A 13 5.43 -6.03 -5.49
N ASN A 14 5.25 -7.34 -5.46
CA ASN A 14 5.22 -8.22 -6.62
C ASN A 14 3.75 -8.49 -6.98
N GLU A 15 3.26 -7.82 -8.02
CA GLU A 15 1.86 -7.92 -8.45
C GLU A 15 1.48 -9.34 -8.91
N SER A 16 2.41 -10.05 -9.54
CA SER A 16 2.18 -11.41 -10.05
C SER A 16 1.97 -12.43 -8.93
N GLU A 17 2.65 -12.24 -7.81
CA GLU A 17 2.60 -13.16 -6.66
C GLU A 17 1.74 -12.65 -5.50
N GLY A 18 1.29 -11.40 -5.57
CA GLY A 18 0.46 -10.78 -4.53
C GLY A 18 1.17 -10.67 -3.17
N LYS A 19 2.50 -10.46 -3.17
CA LYS A 19 3.32 -10.41 -1.96
C LYS A 19 4.40 -9.33 -2.04
N PHE A 20 5.06 -9.09 -0.90
CA PHE A 20 6.22 -8.21 -0.80
C PHE A 20 7.51 -9.01 -0.82
N ASP A 21 8.43 -8.63 -1.71
CA ASP A 21 9.75 -9.25 -1.86
C ASP A 21 10.85 -8.23 -1.50
N PRO A 22 11.98 -8.66 -0.91
CA PRO A 22 13.05 -7.75 -0.54
C PRO A 22 13.75 -7.24 -1.81
N ILE A 23 13.98 -5.93 -1.89
CA ILE A 23 14.77 -5.39 -3.00
C ILE A 23 16.26 -5.63 -2.77
N THR A 24 17.00 -5.83 -3.86
CA THR A 24 18.44 -6.11 -3.82
C THR A 24 19.28 -4.92 -4.28
N SER A 25 18.64 -3.91 -4.88
CA SER A 25 19.30 -2.71 -5.37
C SER A 25 18.35 -1.51 -5.40
N ASP A 26 18.89 -0.31 -5.11
CA ASP A 26 18.21 0.98 -5.30
C ASP A 26 17.66 1.18 -6.71
N ARG A 27 18.24 0.52 -7.73
CA ARG A 27 17.75 0.57 -9.11
C ARG A 27 16.32 0.02 -9.24
N GLU A 28 15.88 -0.82 -8.31
CA GLU A 28 14.53 -1.38 -8.27
C GLU A 28 13.48 -0.36 -7.77
N MET A 29 13.93 0.76 -7.18
CA MET A 29 13.11 1.87 -6.68
C MET A 29 12.77 2.92 -7.75
N ASN A 30 12.79 2.57 -9.03
CA ASN A 30 12.36 3.49 -10.09
C ASN A 30 10.84 3.56 -10.22
N GLU A 31 10.14 2.47 -9.92
CA GLU A 31 8.68 2.37 -10.00
C GLU A 31 8.15 1.25 -9.08
N GLY A 32 6.89 1.38 -8.66
CA GLY A 32 6.17 0.36 -7.92
C GLY A 32 5.67 0.82 -6.54
N ILE A 33 5.33 -0.17 -5.71
CA ILE A 33 4.82 0.03 -4.36
C ILE A 33 5.80 -0.62 -3.39
N PHE A 34 6.07 0.05 -2.27
CA PHE A 34 7.15 -0.30 -1.36
C PHE A 34 6.68 -0.31 0.09
N LEU A 35 7.39 -1.10 0.88
CA LEU A 35 7.21 -1.21 2.32
C LEU A 35 8.59 -1.19 2.98
N GLU A 36 8.88 -0.12 3.71
CA GLU A 36 10.15 0.05 4.41
C GLU A 36 9.99 -0.23 5.90
N PHE A 37 10.89 -1.04 6.45
CA PHE A 37 11.00 -1.30 7.87
C PHE A 37 11.81 -0.21 8.55
N LEU A 38 11.19 0.53 9.48
CA LEU A 38 11.86 1.58 10.25
C LEU A 38 11.91 1.17 11.74
N PRO A 39 12.92 0.40 12.16
CA PRO A 39 13.02 -0.12 13.54
C PRO A 39 13.11 1.01 14.57
N GLU A 40 13.84 2.09 14.27
CA GLU A 40 14.02 3.24 15.16
C GLU A 40 12.70 3.96 15.50
N HIS A 41 11.70 3.82 14.62
CA HIS A 41 10.42 4.49 14.75
C HIS A 41 9.25 3.52 14.98
N ASN A 42 9.55 2.25 15.23
CA ASN A 42 8.57 1.20 15.53
C ASN A 42 7.40 1.11 14.54
N HIS A 43 7.65 1.34 13.25
CA HIS A 43 6.62 1.28 12.22
C HIS A 43 7.14 0.75 10.89
N TRP A 44 6.20 0.29 10.09
CA TRP A 44 6.38 0.06 8.66
C TRP A 44 5.90 1.28 7.89
N LYS A 45 6.69 1.73 6.92
CA LYS A 45 6.37 2.84 6.05
C LYS A 45 5.92 2.32 4.69
N TYR A 46 4.66 2.54 4.36
CA TYR A 46 4.07 2.24 3.06
C TYR A 46 4.14 3.46 2.14
N PHE A 47 4.69 3.29 0.95
CA PHE A 47 4.78 4.34 -0.06
C PHE A 47 4.77 3.75 -1.46
N TYR A 48 4.53 4.59 -2.47
CA TYR A 48 4.56 4.15 -3.86
C TYR A 48 5.06 5.26 -4.77
N ILE A 49 5.61 4.86 -5.91
CA ILE A 49 6.03 5.80 -6.96
C ILE A 49 4.89 5.91 -7.99
N ARG A 50 4.67 7.14 -8.47
CA ARG A 50 3.65 7.43 -9.48
C ARG A 50 3.82 6.51 -10.69
N GLY A 51 2.72 5.87 -11.08
CA GLY A 51 2.70 4.82 -12.12
C GLY A 51 1.99 3.55 -11.64
N ALA A 52 2.01 3.27 -10.33
CA ALA A 52 1.31 2.11 -9.76
C ALA A 52 -0.23 2.22 -9.91
N SER A 53 -0.86 1.13 -10.36
CA SER A 53 -2.31 1.10 -10.53
C SER A 53 -3.03 1.27 -9.18
N LEU A 54 -4.25 1.83 -9.19
CA LEU A 54 -5.06 1.96 -7.97
C LEU A 54 -5.33 0.60 -7.32
N ILE A 55 -5.59 -0.43 -8.13
CA ILE A 55 -5.86 -1.78 -7.65
C ILE A 55 -4.62 -2.34 -6.95
N ALA A 56 -3.45 -2.22 -7.57
CA ALA A 56 -2.19 -2.65 -6.98
C ALA A 56 -1.94 -1.93 -5.64
N ARG A 57 -2.11 -0.60 -5.59
CA ARG A 57 -1.94 0.19 -4.36
C ARG A 57 -2.84 -0.31 -3.23
N ARG A 58 -4.12 -0.56 -3.51
CA ARG A 58 -5.07 -1.04 -2.48
C ARG A 58 -4.76 -2.46 -2.02
N THR A 59 -4.39 -3.34 -2.94
CA THR A 59 -4.05 -4.73 -2.62
C THR A 59 -2.75 -4.80 -1.81
N ALA A 60 -1.73 -4.06 -2.23
CA ALA A 60 -0.46 -3.94 -1.53
C ALA A 60 -0.65 -3.35 -0.12
N LEU A 61 -1.49 -2.32 0.05
CA LEU A 61 -1.77 -1.76 1.38
C LEU A 61 -2.42 -2.79 2.33
N ARG A 62 -3.29 -3.68 1.83
CA ARG A 62 -3.84 -4.77 2.65
C ARG A 62 -2.76 -5.76 3.07
N ALA A 63 -1.89 -6.15 2.15
CA ALA A 63 -0.77 -7.03 2.46
C ALA A 63 0.22 -6.39 3.44
N ALA A 64 0.50 -5.09 3.29
CA ALA A 64 1.34 -4.32 4.20
C ALA A 64 0.75 -4.27 5.62
N ASN A 65 -0.58 -4.11 5.75
CA ASN A 65 -1.26 -4.20 7.05
C ASN A 65 -1.11 -5.59 7.70
N SER A 66 -1.17 -6.66 6.90
CA SER A 66 -0.93 -8.01 7.40
C SER A 66 0.52 -8.18 7.88
N ILE A 67 1.49 -7.64 7.14
CA ILE A 67 2.90 -7.64 7.52
C ILE A 67 3.14 -6.83 8.80
N ALA A 68 2.54 -5.65 8.94
CA ALA A 68 2.72 -4.82 10.13
C ALA A 68 2.25 -5.52 11.41
N LYS A 69 1.17 -6.31 11.32
CA LYS A 69 0.65 -7.11 12.43
C LYS A 69 1.49 -8.37 12.67
N ALA A 70 1.66 -9.20 11.65
CA ALA A 70 2.27 -10.51 11.79
C ALA A 70 3.80 -10.46 11.81
N GLY A 71 4.41 -9.42 11.25
CA GLY A 71 5.82 -9.36 10.89
C GLY A 71 6.09 -9.98 9.52
N TYR A 72 7.14 -9.48 8.87
CA TYR A 72 7.64 -10.04 7.61
C TYR A 72 8.59 -11.20 7.90
N LEU A 73 8.34 -12.37 7.30
CA LEU A 73 9.22 -13.53 7.40
C LEU A 73 10.16 -13.57 6.19
N HIS A 74 11.45 -13.36 6.41
CA HIS A 74 12.41 -13.35 5.32
C HIS A 74 12.58 -14.77 4.74
N PRO A 75 12.41 -14.99 3.41
CA PRO A 75 12.31 -16.32 2.83
C PRO A 75 13.59 -17.16 2.99
N LYS A 76 14.76 -16.53 2.87
CA LYS A 76 16.06 -17.21 2.99
C LYS A 76 16.51 -17.46 4.44
N THR A 77 16.43 -16.44 5.29
CA THR A 77 16.98 -16.48 6.65
C THR A 77 15.98 -16.97 7.70
N GLN A 78 14.68 -17.03 7.36
CA GLN A 78 13.59 -17.38 8.29
C GLN A 78 13.50 -16.48 9.54
N ILE A 79 14.15 -15.31 9.51
CA ILE A 79 14.05 -14.30 10.55
C ILE A 79 12.77 -13.49 10.31
N ARG A 80 12.03 -13.25 11.40
CA ARG A 80 10.83 -12.40 11.38
C ARG A 80 11.19 -10.97 11.78
N TYR A 81 10.81 -10.02 10.94
CA TYR A 81 11.06 -8.59 11.12
C TYR A 81 9.76 -7.86 11.42
N GLY A 82 9.82 -6.89 12.34
CA GLY A 82 8.76 -5.89 12.53
C GLY A 82 7.35 -6.43 12.80
N SER A 83 7.19 -7.39 13.70
CA SER A 83 5.87 -7.85 14.16
C SER A 83 5.25 -6.88 15.18
N ASN A 84 3.93 -6.76 15.21
CA ASN A 84 3.17 -5.87 16.09
C ASN A 84 3.59 -4.39 15.98
N LEU A 85 3.85 -3.93 14.75
CA LEU A 85 4.22 -2.55 14.47
C LEU A 85 3.07 -1.78 13.84
N GLU A 86 3.14 -0.46 13.96
CA GLU A 86 2.22 0.41 13.24
C GLU A 86 2.54 0.42 11.74
N LEU A 87 1.51 0.59 10.91
CA LEU A 87 1.67 0.87 9.49
C LEU A 87 1.39 2.36 9.27
N LYS A 88 2.37 3.08 8.70
CA LYS A 88 2.22 4.48 8.31
C LYS A 88 2.24 4.60 6.79
N GLU A 89 1.23 5.25 6.25
CA GLU A 89 1.15 5.60 4.83
C GLU A 89 1.85 6.95 4.61
N GLU A 90 2.88 6.99 3.77
CA GLU A 90 3.48 8.26 3.33
C GLU A 90 2.57 8.98 2.33
N ASN A 91 1.97 8.20 1.43
CA ASN A 91 1.06 8.65 0.40
C ASN A 91 -0.20 7.80 0.44
N SER A 92 -1.37 8.46 0.43
CA SER A 92 -2.64 7.73 0.39
C SER A 92 -2.75 6.98 -0.94
N PRO A 93 -3.25 5.73 -0.96
CA PRO A 93 -3.45 4.99 -2.22
C PRO A 93 -4.43 5.70 -3.19
N TYR A 94 -5.14 6.73 -2.72
CA TYR A 94 -6.11 7.53 -3.50
C TYR A 94 -5.59 8.90 -3.92
N GLU A 95 -4.36 9.28 -3.55
CA GLU A 95 -3.83 10.63 -3.73
C GLU A 95 -3.89 11.05 -5.22
N ASP A 96 -3.37 10.19 -6.12
CA ASP A 96 -3.34 10.42 -7.57
C ASP A 96 -4.59 9.90 -8.33
N MET A 97 -5.73 9.67 -7.66
CA MET A 97 -6.94 9.25 -8.36
C MET A 97 -7.52 10.42 -9.20
N PRO A 98 -7.89 10.19 -10.49
CA PRO A 98 -8.53 11.20 -11.32
C PRO A 98 -9.79 11.75 -10.67
N GLU A 99 -9.98 13.06 -10.77
CA GLU A 99 -11.03 13.77 -10.05
C GLU A 99 -12.45 13.34 -10.47
N GLN A 100 -12.60 12.89 -11.72
CA GLN A 100 -13.85 12.32 -12.23
C GLN A 100 -14.28 11.06 -11.45
N ILE A 101 -13.33 10.21 -11.06
CA ILE A 101 -13.60 8.98 -10.29
C ILE A 101 -13.88 9.32 -8.82
N LYS A 102 -13.13 10.28 -8.24
CA LYS A 102 -13.38 10.78 -6.87
C LYS A 102 -14.82 11.29 -6.71
N ARG A 103 -15.34 12.01 -7.70
CA ARG A 103 -16.73 12.50 -7.73
C ARG A 103 -17.74 11.35 -7.83
N ALA A 104 -17.50 10.38 -8.70
CA ALA A 104 -18.40 9.24 -8.90
C ALA A 104 -18.57 8.34 -7.66
N GLN A 105 -17.52 8.14 -6.87
CA GLN A 105 -17.61 7.38 -5.61
C GLN A 105 -18.45 8.11 -4.55
N ARG A 106 -18.31 9.44 -4.44
CA ARG A 106 -19.14 10.26 -3.54
C ARG A 106 -20.63 10.11 -3.84
N THR A 107 -21.02 10.01 -5.11
CA THR A 107 -22.42 9.84 -5.51
C THR A 107 -22.99 8.46 -5.20
N TRP A 108 -22.17 7.40 -5.21
CA TRP A 108 -22.62 6.03 -4.91
C TRP A 108 -22.79 5.75 -3.42
N TYR A 109 -21.95 6.36 -2.58
CA TYR A 109 -22.00 6.24 -1.12
C TYR A 109 -22.81 7.36 -0.45
N ASP A 110 -23.46 8.23 -1.23
CA ASP A 110 -24.47 9.13 -0.71
C ASP A 110 -25.63 8.28 -0.14
N PRO A 111 -25.94 8.36 1.16
CA PRO A 111 -27.07 7.62 1.74
C PRO A 111 -28.41 7.93 1.05
N ASN A 112 -28.51 9.04 0.30
CA ASN A 112 -29.68 9.39 -0.50
C ASN A 112 -29.71 8.75 -1.90
N TYR A 113 -28.65 8.05 -2.35
CA TYR A 113 -28.60 7.43 -3.68
C TYR A 113 -29.60 6.28 -3.81
N LYS A 114 -29.82 5.50 -2.74
CA LYS A 114 -30.84 4.43 -2.74
C LYS A 114 -32.27 4.95 -2.87
N GLN A 115 -32.54 6.21 -2.52
CA GLN A 115 -33.90 6.78 -2.60
C GLN A 115 -34.28 7.24 -4.02
N LYS A 116 -33.33 7.38 -4.95
CA LYS A 116 -33.63 7.87 -6.30
C LYS A 116 -34.09 6.80 -7.28
N LYS A 117 -33.95 5.51 -6.96
CA LYS A 117 -34.44 4.41 -7.81
C LYS A 117 -35.92 4.05 -7.59
N THR A 118 -36.56 4.59 -6.56
CA THR A 118 -37.96 4.26 -6.20
C THR A 118 -39.00 5.30 -6.61
N LYS A 119 -38.63 6.35 -7.37
CA LYS A 119 -39.58 7.40 -7.82
C LYS A 119 -39.62 7.59 -9.34
N LYS A 120 -39.49 6.50 -10.09
CA LYS A 120 -39.78 6.46 -11.53
C LYS A 120 -40.55 5.19 -11.85
N GLU A 121 -41.71 5.05 -11.24
CA GLU A 121 -42.76 4.11 -11.64
C GLU A 121 -44.01 4.57 -10.86
N GLU A 122 -44.61 5.65 -11.34
CA GLU A 122 -46.02 6.02 -11.17
C GLU A 122 -46.36 7.14 -12.17
#